data_AF-A0A2A8AZB9-F1
#
_entry.id   AF-A0A2A8AZB9-F1
#
_cell.length_a   1.000
_cell.length_b   1.000
_cell.length_c   1.000
_cell.angle_alpha   90.00
_cell.angle_beta   90.00
_cell.angle_gamma   90.00
#
_symmetry.space_group_name_H-M   'P 1'
#
loop_
_entity.id
_entity.type
_entity.pdbx_description
1 polymer ?
#
loop_
_entity_poly.entity_id
_entity_poly.type
_entity_poly.pdbx_seq_one_letter_code
_entity_poly.pdbx_strand_id
1 'polypeptide(L)'
;RNYLWKHAHLVSKVVEGKEEAGAKFRDYFDHHEPIAQVPSHRALAMFRGRNEGVLQLALNADPQFEEAPRESQAEQIIISHLDLR
;
A
#
# COMPACT_ATOMS: atom_id res chain seq x y z
N ARG A 1 -5.16 9.59 9.56
CA ARG A 1 -4.06 10.07 8.67
C ARG A 1 -2.67 9.88 9.28
N ASN A 2 -2.33 10.50 10.42
CA ASN A 2 -0.98 10.44 10.99
C ASN A 2 -0.50 9.01 11.29
N TYR A 3 -1.41 8.13 11.72
CA TYR A 3 -1.13 6.71 11.90
C TYR A 3 -0.63 6.04 10.61
N LEU A 4 -1.40 6.15 9.52
CA LEU A 4 -1.01 5.58 8.22
C LEU A 4 0.35 6.09 7.74
N TRP A 5 0.64 7.38 7.92
CA TRP A 5 1.95 7.92 7.52
C TRP A 5 3.12 7.27 8.28
N LYS A 6 2.91 6.91 9.55
CA LYS A 6 3.95 6.31 10.41
C LYS A 6 4.08 4.80 10.26
N HIS A 7 2.96 4.10 9.99
CA HIS A 7 2.90 2.65 10.12
C HIS A 7 2.54 1.92 8.83
N ALA A 8 1.89 2.58 7.87
CA ALA A 8 1.43 1.90 6.68
C ALA A 8 2.57 1.61 5.68
N HIS A 9 2.44 0.51 4.98
CA HIS A 9 3.27 0.19 3.82
C HIS A 9 2.54 0.53 2.53
N LEU A 10 3.26 1.13 1.58
CA LEU A 10 2.84 1.17 0.18
C LEU A 10 3.14 -0.20 -0.43
N VAL A 11 2.10 -0.86 -0.91
CA VAL A 11 2.16 -2.18 -1.54
C VAL A 11 1.90 -2.03 -3.02
N SER A 12 2.75 -2.60 -3.85
CA SER A 12 2.62 -2.67 -5.30
C SER A 12 2.57 -4.13 -5.74
N LYS A 13 1.54 -4.49 -6.49
CA LYS A 13 1.37 -5.82 -7.06
C LYS A 13 1.09 -5.76 -8.55
N VAL A 14 1.60 -6.73 -9.31
CA VAL A 14 1.24 -6.85 -10.73
C VAL A 14 -0.23 -7.27 -10.88
N VAL A 15 -0.91 -6.72 -11.88
CA VAL A 15 -2.23 -7.18 -12.30
C VAL A 15 -2.06 -8.53 -13.00
N GLU A 16 -2.85 -9.52 -12.59
CA GLU A 16 -2.83 -10.85 -13.19
C GLU A 16 -2.93 -10.78 -14.72
N GLY A 17 -2.01 -11.46 -15.40
CA GLY A 17 -1.95 -11.50 -16.87
C GLY A 17 -1.26 -10.28 -17.51
N LYS A 18 -0.66 -9.38 -16.72
CA LYS A 18 0.11 -8.22 -17.21
C LYS A 18 1.62 -8.34 -16.98
N GLU A 19 2.12 -9.51 -16.58
CA GLU A 19 3.52 -9.74 -16.21
C GLU A 19 4.48 -9.55 -17.38
N GLU A 20 4.10 -10.02 -18.58
CA GLU A 20 4.92 -9.92 -19.78
C GLU A 20 4.89 -8.50 -20.36
N ALA A 21 3.69 -7.95 -20.58
CA ALA A 21 3.51 -6.57 -21.06
C ALA A 21 4.09 -5.52 -20.08
N GLY A 22 4.12 -5.87 -18.80
CA GLY A 22 4.58 -5.05 -17.69
C GLY A 22 6.06 -5.19 -17.34
N ALA A 23 6.87 -5.90 -18.12
CA ALA A 23 8.25 -6.25 -17.77
C ALA A 23 9.14 -5.08 -17.30
N LYS A 24 8.87 -3.85 -17.77
CA LYS A 24 9.57 -2.62 -17.33
C LYS A 24 9.29 -2.20 -15.88
N PHE A 25 8.24 -2.74 -15.27
CA PHE A 25 7.85 -2.48 -13.88
C PHE A 25 8.10 -3.70 -12.97
N ARG A 26 8.90 -4.68 -13.43
CA ARG A 26 9.12 -5.96 -12.75
C ARG A 26 9.62 -5.80 -11.32
N ASP A 27 10.45 -4.80 -11.07
CA ASP A 27 10.96 -4.48 -9.73
C ASP A 27 9.84 -4.12 -8.72
N TYR A 28 8.63 -3.83 -9.21
CA TYR A 28 7.47 -3.42 -8.43
C TYR A 28 6.31 -4.43 -8.46
N PHE A 29 6.52 -5.64 -9.00
CA PHE A 29 5.45 -6.65 -9.12
C PHE A 29 5.01 -7.24 -7.78
N ASP A 30 5.86 -7.20 -6.76
CA ASP A 30 5.53 -7.54 -5.38
C ASP A 30 6.41 -6.71 -4.43
N HIS A 31 6.23 -5.40 -4.46
CA HIS A 31 7.06 -4.45 -3.71
C HIS A 31 6.30 -3.84 -2.52
N HIS A 32 6.97 -3.80 -1.37
CA HIS A 32 6.37 -3.38 -0.10
C HIS A 32 7.38 -2.52 0.66
N GLU A 33 7.02 -1.28 0.99
CA GLU A 33 7.90 -0.42 1.79
C GLU A 33 7.09 0.61 2.63
N PRO A 34 7.64 1.14 3.73
CA PRO A 34 6.97 2.16 4.53
C PRO A 34 6.66 3.41 3.69
N ILE A 35 5.40 3.88 3.69
CA ILE A 35 4.97 5.01 2.83
C ILE A 35 5.82 6.28 3.07
N ALA A 36 6.20 6.55 4.32
CA ALA A 36 7.01 7.72 4.67
C ALA A 36 8.45 7.66 4.13
N GLN A 37 8.93 6.48 3.74
CA GLN A 37 10.31 6.27 3.27
C GLN A 37 10.40 6.07 1.75
N VAL A 38 9.26 6.02 1.04
CA VAL A 38 9.23 5.86 -0.41
C VAL A 38 9.89 7.08 -1.08
N PRO A 39 11.01 6.93 -1.81
CA PRO A 39 11.61 7.99 -2.59
C PRO A 39 10.71 8.38 -3.75
N SER A 40 10.73 9.66 -4.12
CA SER A 40 9.85 10.21 -5.16
C SER A 40 9.94 9.46 -6.50
N HIS A 41 11.13 9.03 -6.93
CA HIS A 41 11.30 8.32 -8.20
C HIS A 41 10.63 6.94 -8.21
N ARG A 42 10.69 6.20 -7.09
CA ARG A 42 10.00 4.91 -6.94
C ARG A 42 8.50 5.09 -6.89
N ALA A 43 8.03 6.05 -6.10
CA ALA A 43 6.61 6.41 -6.07
C ALA A 43 6.09 6.71 -7.48
N LEU A 44 6.79 7.56 -8.24
CA LEU A 44 6.41 7.90 -9.61
C LEU A 44 6.42 6.69 -10.56
N ALA A 45 7.40 5.80 -10.45
CA ALA A 45 7.44 4.56 -11.24
C ALA A 45 6.25 3.65 -10.96
N MET A 46 5.92 3.45 -9.67
CA MET A 46 4.76 2.68 -9.23
C MET A 46 3.44 3.31 -9.70
N PHE A 47 3.27 4.64 -9.54
CA PHE A 47 2.08 5.35 -10.00
C PHE A 47 1.93 5.31 -11.52
N ARG A 48 3.04 5.39 -12.27
CA ARG A 48 3.03 5.20 -13.72
C ARG A 48 2.58 3.79 -14.09
N GLY A 49 3.12 2.75 -13.45
CA GLY A 49 2.71 1.37 -13.69
C GLY A 49 1.23 1.13 -13.39
N ARG A 50 0.69 1.80 -12.36
CA ARG A 50 -0.75 1.82 -12.07
C ARG A 50 -1.56 2.50 -13.17
N ASN A 51 -1.15 3.68 -13.62
CA ASN A 51 -1.85 4.41 -14.68
C ASN A 51 -1.84 3.67 -16.02
N GLU A 52 -0.80 2.87 -16.28
CA GLU A 52 -0.72 1.98 -17.44
C GLU A 52 -1.47 0.65 -17.25
N GLY A 53 -2.10 0.42 -16.08
CA GLY A 53 -2.89 -0.78 -15.79
C GLY A 53 -2.07 -2.05 -15.56
N VAL A 54 -0.77 -1.91 -15.28
CA VAL A 54 0.14 -3.04 -15.00
C VAL A 54 0.21 -3.33 -13.50
N LEU A 55 0.18 -2.30 -12.66
CA LEU A 55 0.30 -2.43 -11.21
C LEU A 55 -0.99 -2.04 -10.50
N GLN A 56 -1.25 -2.68 -9.37
CA GLN A 56 -2.19 -2.27 -8.35
C GLN A 56 -1.41 -1.75 -7.14
N LEU A 57 -1.81 -0.58 -6.63
CA LEU A 57 -1.23 0.01 -5.44
C LEU A 57 -2.25 0.00 -4.30
N ALA A 58 -1.82 -0.42 -3.12
CA ALA A 58 -2.60 -0.41 -1.90
C ALA A 58 -1.79 0.20 -0.75
N LEU A 59 -2.50 0.70 0.26
CA LEU A 59 -1.90 1.03 1.55
C LEU A 59 -2.28 -0.05 2.55
N ASN A 60 -1.28 -0.81 3.00
CA ASN A 60 -1.46 -1.75 4.10
C ASN A 60 -1.24 -1.01 5.42
N ALA A 61 -2.33 -0.76 6.15
CA ALA A 61 -2.30 -0.04 7.43
C ALA A 61 -1.61 -0.84 8.55
N ASP A 62 -1.64 -2.16 8.44
CA ASP A 62 -1.24 -3.10 9.49
C ASP A 62 -0.27 -4.15 8.90
N PRO A 63 0.91 -3.75 8.42
CA PRO A 63 1.81 -4.62 7.65
C PRO A 63 2.44 -5.76 8.46
N GLN A 64 2.24 -5.80 9.79
CA GLN A 64 2.65 -6.93 10.63
C GLN A 64 1.67 -8.10 10.59
N PHE A 65 0.48 -7.92 10.02
CA PHE A 65 -0.54 -8.97 9.93
C PHE A 65 -0.71 -9.42 8.48
N GLU A 66 -0.69 -10.73 8.24
CA GLU A 66 -0.95 -11.32 6.92
C GLU A 66 -2.44 -11.23 6.55
N GLU A 67 -3.32 -11.33 7.55
CA GLU A 67 -4.76 -11.17 7.42
C GLU A 67 -5.22 -9.92 8.15
N ALA A 68 -6.27 -9.27 7.64
CA ALA A 68 -6.84 -8.10 8.30
C ALA A 68 -7.29 -8.50 9.73
N PRO A 69 -6.82 -7.80 10.78
CA PRO A 69 -7.24 -8.10 12.14
C PRO A 69 -8.74 -7.87 12.30
N ARG A 70 -9.37 -8.60 13.23
CA ARG A 70 -10.80 -8.43 13.56
C ARG A 70 -11.15 -7.00 13.99
N GLU A 71 -10.18 -6.30 14.57
CA GLU A 71 -10.28 -4.91 14.94
C GLU A 71 -9.08 -4.18 14.35
N SER A 72 -9.33 -3.23 13.46
CA SER A 72 -8.27 -2.43 12.86
C SER A 72 -7.87 -1.29 13.78
N GLN A 73 -6.59 -0.89 13.74
CA GLN A 73 -6.15 0.29 14.48
C GLN A 73 -6.86 1.56 14.01
N ALA A 74 -7.33 1.60 12.76
CA ALA A 74 -8.13 2.68 12.23
C ALA A 74 -9.49 2.81 12.95
N GLU A 75 -10.18 1.69 13.22
CA GLU A 75 -11.44 1.68 13.97
C GLU A 75 -11.23 2.16 15.40
N GLN A 76 -10.17 1.71 16.08
CA GLN A 76 -9.83 2.17 17.43
C GLN A 76 -9.58 3.68 17.48
N ILE A 77 -8.91 4.23 16.47
CA ILE A 77 -8.72 5.69 16.36
C ILE A 77 -10.07 6.41 16.20
N ILE A 78 -10.99 5.89 15.38
CA ILE A 78 -12.32 6.49 15.18
C ILE A 78 -13.14 6.43 16.47
N ILE A 79 -13.19 5.27 17.12
CA ILE A 79 -13.88 5.04 18.40
C ILE A 79 -13.39 6.05 19.45
N SER A 80 -12.07 6.16 19.62
CA SER A 80 -11.48 7.10 20.59
C SER A 80 -11.76 8.56 20.26
N HIS A 81 -11.84 8.91 18.97
CA HIS A 81 -12.09 10.29 18.54
C HIS A 81 -13.56 10.70 18.70
N LEU A 82 -14.48 9.76 18.50
CA LEU A 82 -15.93 9.97 18.59
C LEU A 82 -16.49 9.65 19.98
N ASP A 83 -15.64 9.25 20.92
CA ASP A 83 -15.98 8.82 22.28
C ASP A 83 -17.09 7.75 22.31
N LEU A 84 -17.00 6.81 21.37
CA LEU A 84 -17.91 5.67 21.28
C LEU A 84 -17.47 4.62 22.30
N ARG A 85 -18.42 4.11 23.08
CA ARG A 85 -18.20 3.00 24.03
C ARG A 85 -18.62 1.67 23.43
#